data_AF-A0A4Y0BJZ8-F1
#
_entry.id   AF-A0A4Y0BJZ8-F1
#
_cell.length_a   1.000
_cell.length_b   1.000
_cell.length_c   1.000
_cell.angle_alpha   90.00
_cell.angle_beta   90.00
_cell.angle_gamma   90.00
#
_symmetry.space_group_name_H-M   'P 1'
#
loop_
_entity.id
_entity.type
_entity.pdbx_description
1 polymer ?
#
loop_
_entity_poly.entity_id
_entity_poly.type
_entity_poly.pdbx_seq_one_letter_code
_entity_poly.pdbx_strand_id
1 'polypeptide(L)'
;MQDATLAWRVNTGEGTSQIAQESTNQSLLQQLKDSCLYGLARSLHVADQIDYECAWRLSDWNVVNDVIDNPGPDVKQDTVGINELAVESAIVDAQRAISDIFKLTSIESTKCIYQGLCRLRMLQQIEDFGGIHFAKQIDCEPDMLQKWKEQDELPHSEFKLMECILSQRLSILSTASIRAKRKWVVPAVYSTMLLLIHESRLRGYDDCAIRNVALIGREKLPANIQSIVLLEKAQLNWTSGHRLVARELVWEVMNSTEYNNPMVKAVACRLYGEFQAEGHLQEIKSLCVDYFQQAEKCVNFVLEEKRDHKTVPDTIPATHRCFDVDRSYTVQHTVAKYADREFVRLSKFFRSQEWEARKTNLVKMEEEATRLKAEAARATDQRRKDLGRSLHFMHKNLLRDKKAAEEVEQTRWDYLHLALCYYLKYAKQTTIVSDLVIFRIISLWLNNQENKNVRELIEESLLTVPSYKFIAVLPQLTPRVGLDSDVGALVQKVLIRCARDHPHHTLPFVFAQLHAFKDQPDHEYVFFKL
;
A
#
# COMPACT_ATOMS: atom_id res chain seq x y z
N MET A 1 30.87 43.58 1.41
CA MET A 1 31.50 44.02 0.15
C MET A 1 32.96 43.63 0.20
N GLN A 2 33.30 42.44 -0.33
CA GLN A 2 34.62 42.05 -0.83
C GLN A 2 34.43 40.75 -1.64
N ASP A 3 34.69 40.92 -2.94
CA ASP A 3 34.79 40.03 -4.11
C ASP A 3 34.08 38.67 -4.22
N ALA A 4 33.00 38.68 -5.00
CA ALA A 4 32.34 37.53 -5.63
C ALA A 4 32.90 37.23 -7.05
N THR A 5 34.22 37.26 -7.24
CA THR A 5 34.86 37.11 -8.57
C THR A 5 35.94 36.03 -8.66
N LEU A 6 36.17 35.23 -7.62
CA LEU A 6 37.24 34.23 -7.60
C LEU A 6 36.84 32.84 -8.14
N ALA A 7 35.66 32.68 -8.74
CA ALA A 7 35.21 31.41 -9.33
C ALA A 7 35.61 31.20 -10.81
N TRP A 8 36.34 32.12 -11.45
CA TRP A 8 36.62 32.06 -12.90
C TRP A 8 38.04 32.45 -13.31
N ARG A 9 39.06 31.76 -12.79
CA ARG A 9 40.37 31.73 -13.45
C ARG A 9 40.82 30.30 -13.72
N VAL A 10 40.63 29.90 -14.98
CA VAL A 10 41.35 28.79 -15.62
C VAL A 10 42.82 29.19 -15.77
N ASN A 11 43.74 28.33 -15.36
CA ASN A 11 45.06 28.13 -15.98
C ASN A 11 45.58 26.75 -15.53
N THR A 12 45.41 25.71 -16.36
CA THR A 12 46.39 25.17 -17.33
C THR A 12 47.62 24.51 -16.70
N GLY A 13 47.67 23.18 -16.85
CA GLY A 13 48.86 22.34 -16.65
C GLY A 13 48.73 21.43 -15.42
N GLU A 14 48.57 20.12 -15.64
CA GLU A 14 48.51 19.04 -14.62
C GLU A 14 47.17 18.84 -13.86
N GLY A 15 46.04 18.63 -14.56
CA GLY A 15 44.73 18.58 -13.89
C GLY A 15 43.71 17.53 -14.34
N THR A 16 44.02 16.63 -15.28
CA THR A 16 43.00 15.66 -15.77
C THR A 16 42.65 14.56 -14.77
N SER A 17 43.59 14.15 -13.90
CA SER A 17 43.33 13.17 -12.84
C SER A 17 42.56 13.75 -11.66
N GLN A 18 42.89 14.98 -11.23
CA GLN A 18 42.25 15.64 -10.08
C GLN A 18 40.81 16.06 -10.39
N ILE A 19 40.54 16.63 -11.58
CA ILE A 19 39.18 16.99 -11.99
C ILE A 19 38.29 15.74 -12.12
N ALA A 20 38.84 14.63 -12.63
CA ALA A 20 38.12 13.37 -12.69
C ALA A 20 37.84 12.80 -11.28
N GLN A 21 38.80 12.86 -10.36
CA GLN A 21 38.62 12.44 -8.96
C GLN A 21 37.62 13.31 -8.20
N GLU A 22 37.64 14.63 -8.39
CA GLU A 22 36.66 15.56 -7.79
C GLU A 22 35.24 15.30 -8.30
N SER A 23 35.08 15.11 -9.62
CA SER A 23 33.77 14.77 -10.21
C SER A 23 33.24 13.41 -9.72
N THR A 24 34.14 12.44 -9.51
CA THR A 24 33.80 11.11 -8.97
C THR A 24 33.39 11.20 -7.51
N ASN A 25 34.10 11.98 -6.70
CA ASN A 25 33.77 12.20 -5.29
C ASN A 25 32.44 12.93 -5.11
N GLN A 26 32.14 13.93 -5.95
CA GLN A 26 30.84 14.62 -5.94
C GLN A 26 29.69 13.68 -6.35
N SER A 27 29.91 12.85 -7.37
CA SER A 27 28.92 11.82 -7.76
C SER A 27 28.69 10.80 -6.64
N LEU A 28 29.74 10.35 -5.97
CA LEU A 28 29.63 9.41 -4.84
C LEU A 28 28.90 10.05 -3.65
N LEU A 29 29.22 11.30 -3.33
CA LEU A 29 28.52 12.07 -2.29
C LEU A 29 27.02 12.17 -2.58
N GLN A 30 26.67 12.49 -3.82
CA GLN A 30 25.28 12.57 -4.26
C GLN A 30 24.57 11.22 -4.17
N GLN A 31 25.22 10.12 -4.54
CA GLN A 31 24.66 8.77 -4.40
C GLN A 31 24.39 8.40 -2.93
N LEU A 32 25.32 8.74 -2.03
CA LEU A 32 25.11 8.49 -0.60
C LEU A 32 23.93 9.29 -0.06
N LYS A 33 23.76 10.55 -0.49
CA LYS A 33 22.60 11.36 -0.14
C LYS A 33 21.31 10.80 -0.70
N ASP A 34 21.31 10.35 -1.96
CA ASP A 34 20.15 9.72 -2.60
C ASP A 34 19.73 8.41 -1.90
N SER A 35 20.69 7.68 -1.32
CA SER A 35 20.45 6.52 -0.43
C SER A 35 20.24 6.88 1.04
N CYS A 36 19.99 8.16 1.36
CA CYS A 36 19.77 8.65 2.73
C CYS A 36 20.93 8.39 3.73
N LEU A 37 22.14 8.11 3.25
CA LEU A 37 23.34 7.84 4.05
C LEU A 37 24.09 9.14 4.42
N TYR A 38 23.37 10.12 4.97
CA TYR A 38 23.89 11.46 5.25
C TYR A 38 25.09 11.50 6.19
N GLY A 39 25.18 10.56 7.14
CA GLY A 39 26.33 10.44 8.04
C GLY A 39 27.62 10.03 7.31
N LEU A 40 27.53 9.10 6.37
CA LEU A 40 28.65 8.70 5.52
C LEU A 40 29.01 9.81 4.54
N ALA A 41 28.00 10.43 3.91
CA ALA A 41 28.19 11.58 3.03
C ALA A 41 28.97 12.70 3.74
N ARG A 42 28.59 13.02 4.98
CA ARG A 42 29.31 14.00 5.82
C ARG A 42 30.77 13.62 6.06
N SER A 43 31.05 12.34 6.34
CA SER A 43 32.42 11.88 6.63
C SER A 43 33.35 11.89 5.41
N LEU A 44 32.81 11.87 4.20
CA LEU A 44 33.58 11.90 2.94
C LEU A 44 33.76 13.31 2.38
N HIS A 45 33.09 14.31 2.94
CA HIS A 45 33.15 15.69 2.45
C HIS A 45 34.53 16.31 2.74
N VAL A 46 35.10 17.00 1.75
CA VAL A 46 36.39 17.70 1.86
C VAL A 46 36.22 18.98 2.69
N ALA A 47 37.21 19.31 3.53
CA ALA A 47 37.12 20.31 4.60
C ALA A 47 36.78 21.77 4.18
N ASP A 48 36.84 22.12 2.89
CA ASP A 48 36.77 23.52 2.43
C ASP A 48 35.36 24.04 2.08
N GLN A 49 34.32 23.18 2.08
CA GLN A 49 32.93 23.60 1.90
C GLN A 49 32.01 22.94 2.94
N ILE A 50 31.04 23.69 3.46
CA ILE A 50 30.04 23.15 4.38
C ILE A 50 28.89 22.54 3.57
N ASP A 51 28.65 21.24 3.77
CA ASP A 51 27.46 20.57 3.26
C ASP A 51 26.26 20.85 4.18
N TYR A 52 25.60 21.99 3.93
CA TYR A 52 24.44 22.41 4.72
C TYR A 52 23.32 21.38 4.70
N GLU A 53 23.16 20.60 3.63
CA GLU A 53 22.14 19.56 3.57
C GLU A 53 22.39 18.46 4.59
N CYS A 54 23.62 17.95 4.64
CA CYS A 54 24.00 16.98 5.66
C CYS A 54 23.91 17.56 7.07
N ALA A 55 24.26 18.84 7.26
CA ALA A 55 24.20 19.49 8.57
C ALA A 55 22.77 19.50 9.14
N TRP A 56 21.79 20.06 8.41
CA TRP A 56 20.41 20.15 8.91
C TRP A 56 19.72 18.79 8.99
N ARG A 57 20.02 17.85 8.08
CA ARG A 57 19.44 16.49 8.08
C ARG A 57 19.94 15.60 9.22
N LEU A 58 21.11 15.91 9.77
CA LEU A 58 21.70 15.26 10.94
C LEU A 58 21.45 16.05 12.23
N SER A 59 20.78 17.20 12.14
CA SER A 59 20.60 18.16 13.23
C SER A 59 21.94 18.55 13.89
N ASP A 60 23.00 18.62 13.09
CA ASP A 60 24.31 19.04 13.56
C ASP A 60 24.50 20.52 13.27
N TRP A 61 24.20 21.32 14.29
CA TRP A 61 24.27 22.77 14.25
C TRP A 61 25.65 23.32 14.60
N ASN A 62 26.61 22.48 14.99
CA ASN A 62 27.95 22.95 15.37
C ASN A 62 28.76 23.46 14.18
N VAL A 63 28.39 23.04 12.96
CA VAL A 63 29.05 23.43 11.70
C VAL A 63 28.95 24.94 11.41
N VAL A 64 28.03 25.65 12.07
CA VAL A 64 27.86 27.11 11.93
C VAL A 64 28.84 27.90 12.81
N ASN A 65 29.37 27.29 13.88
CA ASN A 65 30.28 27.96 14.80
C ASN A 65 31.70 28.11 14.23
N ASP A 66 32.13 27.19 13.36
CA ASP A 66 33.47 27.21 12.75
C ASP A 66 33.68 28.39 11.76
N VAL A 67 32.60 29.04 11.31
CA VAL A 67 32.67 30.26 10.46
C VAL A 67 32.83 31.53 11.32
N ILE A 68 32.46 31.48 12.59
CA ILE A 68 32.48 32.62 13.52
C ILE A 68 33.82 32.71 14.27
N ASP A 69 34.64 31.65 14.26
CA ASP A 69 35.94 31.54 14.97
C ASP A 69 37.08 32.43 14.39
N ASN A 70 36.75 33.45 13.61
CA ASN A 70 37.61 34.60 13.36
C ASN A 70 36.99 35.92 13.86
N PRO A 71 36.63 36.07 15.16
CA PRO A 71 36.33 37.38 15.69
C PRO A 71 37.64 38.03 16.16
N GLY A 72 37.82 39.31 15.84
CA GLY A 72 38.77 40.14 16.58
C GLY A 72 38.50 40.08 18.09
N PRO A 73 39.45 40.53 18.93
CA PRO A 73 39.61 40.09 20.33
C PRO A 73 38.57 40.61 21.34
N ASP A 74 37.30 40.82 20.96
CA ASP A 74 36.32 41.54 21.79
C ASP A 74 34.87 41.03 21.70
N VAL A 75 34.66 39.71 21.51
CA VAL A 75 33.32 39.11 21.68
C VAL A 75 33.35 38.08 22.78
N LYS A 76 32.87 38.48 23.95
CA LYS A 76 32.58 37.56 25.06
C LYS A 76 31.53 36.54 24.61
N GLN A 77 31.86 35.27 24.80
CA GLN A 77 30.95 34.13 24.69
C GLN A 77 29.85 34.23 25.75
N ASP A 78 28.87 35.08 25.52
CA ASP A 78 27.57 34.95 26.16
C ASP A 78 26.74 34.00 25.30
N THR A 79 26.31 32.90 25.92
CA THR A 79 25.34 31.91 25.44
C THR A 79 24.52 32.38 24.23
N VAL A 80 24.86 31.90 23.03
CA VAL A 80 24.14 32.18 21.78
C VAL A 80 22.76 31.51 21.85
N GLY A 81 21.85 32.15 22.59
CA GLY A 81 20.43 31.93 22.44
C GLY A 81 20.03 32.45 21.07
N ILE A 82 19.31 31.63 20.30
CA ILE A 82 18.71 32.05 19.03
C ILE A 82 17.92 33.34 19.26
N ASN A 83 18.40 34.46 18.69
CA ASN A 83 17.76 35.77 18.80
C ASN A 83 16.66 35.89 17.75
N GLU A 84 15.47 36.34 18.16
CA GLU A 84 14.30 36.54 17.29
C GLU A 84 14.63 37.41 16.07
N LEU A 85 15.31 38.53 16.27
CA LEU A 85 15.69 39.45 15.19
C LEU A 85 16.64 38.81 14.17
N ALA A 86 17.54 37.94 14.64
CA ALA A 86 18.47 37.23 13.77
C ALA A 86 17.72 36.19 12.92
N VAL A 87 16.72 35.51 13.50
CA VAL A 87 15.86 34.57 12.76
C VAL A 87 15.01 35.31 11.73
N GLU A 88 14.40 36.45 12.09
CA GLU A 88 13.63 37.27 11.15
C GLU A 88 14.49 37.76 9.98
N SER A 89 15.70 38.25 10.25
CA SER A 89 16.64 38.66 9.19
C SER A 89 17.00 37.49 8.27
N ALA A 90 17.32 36.32 8.85
CA ALA A 90 17.67 35.12 8.08
C ALA A 90 16.50 34.63 7.22
N ILE A 91 15.26 34.75 7.70
CA ILE A 91 14.06 34.43 6.92
C ILE A 91 13.94 35.36 5.72
N VAL A 92 14.10 36.67 5.90
CA VAL A 92 14.04 37.64 4.80
C VAL A 92 15.14 37.39 3.76
N ASP A 93 16.35 37.07 4.20
CA ASP A 93 17.46 36.72 3.30
C ASP A 93 17.20 35.41 2.55
N ALA A 94 16.62 34.41 3.20
CA ALA A 94 16.19 33.17 2.55
C ALA A 94 15.07 33.41 1.51
N GLN A 95 14.09 34.28 1.81
CA GLN A 95 13.05 34.67 0.85
C GLN A 95 13.65 35.35 -0.39
N ARG A 96 14.63 36.24 -0.22
CA ARG A 96 15.35 36.88 -1.33
C ARG A 96 16.11 35.85 -2.17
N ALA A 97 16.85 34.95 -1.53
CA ALA A 97 17.59 33.89 -2.23
C ALA A 97 16.67 32.97 -3.04
N ILE A 98 15.50 32.60 -2.49
CA ILE A 98 14.51 31.81 -3.21
C ILE A 98 13.89 32.60 -4.38
N SER A 99 13.63 33.90 -4.21
CA SER A 99 13.19 34.77 -5.30
C SER A 99 14.20 34.80 -6.44
N ASP A 100 15.49 34.90 -6.12
CA ASP A 100 16.55 34.89 -7.13
C ASP A 100 16.67 33.54 -7.85
N ILE A 101 16.45 32.42 -7.15
CA ILE A 101 16.36 31.10 -7.78
C ILE A 101 15.21 31.08 -8.80
N PHE A 102 14.03 31.60 -8.45
CA PHE A 102 12.91 31.65 -9.39
C PHE A 102 13.18 32.52 -10.61
N LYS A 103 13.88 33.65 -10.46
CA LYS A 103 14.29 34.50 -11.61
C LYS A 103 15.22 33.77 -12.58
N LEU A 104 16.04 32.85 -12.08
CA LEU A 104 17.01 32.07 -12.86
C LEU A 104 16.43 30.71 -13.33
N THR A 105 15.23 30.35 -12.90
CA THR A 105 14.64 29.05 -13.22
C THR A 105 14.18 29.01 -14.68
N SER A 106 14.56 27.95 -15.40
CA SER A 106 14.09 27.74 -16.78
C SER A 106 12.56 27.63 -16.84
N ILE A 107 11.97 28.30 -17.83
CA ILE A 107 10.52 28.29 -18.10
C ILE A 107 10.14 27.06 -18.97
N GLU A 108 11.12 26.31 -19.46
CA GLU A 108 10.91 25.16 -20.36
C GLU A 108 10.14 24.01 -19.70
N SER A 109 10.21 23.88 -18.37
CA SER A 109 9.51 22.84 -17.62
C SER A 109 8.96 23.36 -16.30
N THR A 110 7.69 23.02 -16.03
CA THR A 110 7.06 23.25 -14.73
C THR A 110 7.71 22.43 -13.60
N LYS A 111 8.53 21.42 -13.92
CA LYS A 111 9.29 20.69 -12.90
C LYS A 111 10.40 21.54 -12.27
N CYS A 112 10.95 22.50 -13.00
CA CYS A 112 12.06 23.33 -12.53
C CYS A 112 11.65 24.23 -11.33
N ILE A 113 10.38 24.60 -11.22
CA ILE A 113 9.89 25.42 -10.10
C ILE A 113 9.62 24.62 -8.81
N TYR A 114 9.49 23.29 -8.88
CA TYR A 114 9.09 22.47 -7.74
C TYR A 114 10.09 22.51 -6.59
N GLN A 115 11.39 22.54 -6.88
CA GLN A 115 12.43 22.67 -5.85
C GLN A 115 12.36 24.03 -5.14
N GLY A 116 12.11 25.11 -5.88
CA GLY A 116 11.90 26.44 -5.29
C GLY A 116 10.66 26.49 -4.40
N LEU A 117 9.54 25.90 -4.84
CA LEU A 117 8.31 25.81 -4.05
C LEU A 117 8.49 24.96 -2.79
N CYS A 118 9.24 23.86 -2.89
CA CYS A 118 9.61 23.04 -1.74
C CYS A 118 10.42 23.83 -0.70
N ARG A 119 11.38 24.65 -1.16
CA ARG A 119 12.16 25.53 -0.27
C ARG A 119 11.31 26.61 0.38
N LEU A 120 10.38 27.23 -0.35
CA LEU A 120 9.40 28.15 0.25
C LEU A 120 8.59 27.45 1.35
N ARG A 121 8.21 26.20 1.13
CA ARG A 121 7.46 25.45 2.12
C ARG A 121 8.28 25.08 3.35
N MET A 122 9.54 24.71 3.17
CA MET A 122 10.47 24.50 4.28
C MET A 122 10.68 25.80 5.08
N LEU A 123 10.77 26.94 4.40
CA LEU A 123 10.89 28.24 5.05
C LEU A 123 9.62 28.60 5.85
N GLN A 124 8.44 28.33 5.30
CA GLN A 124 7.17 28.49 6.02
C GLN A 124 7.13 27.67 7.31
N GLN A 125 7.71 26.45 7.36
CA GLN A 125 7.78 25.67 8.60
C GLN A 125 8.67 26.33 9.66
N ILE A 126 9.74 26.99 9.24
CA ILE A 126 10.62 27.77 10.14
C ILE A 126 9.88 29.00 10.66
N GLU A 127 9.15 29.71 9.80
CA GLU A 127 8.32 30.87 10.19
C GLU A 127 7.21 30.47 11.18
N ASP A 128 6.45 29.42 10.85
CA ASP A 128 5.36 28.88 11.67
C ASP A 128 5.87 28.49 13.07
N PHE A 129 6.96 27.72 13.12
CA PHE A 129 7.56 27.31 14.39
C PHE A 129 8.23 28.47 15.13
N GLY A 130 8.82 29.43 14.41
CA GLY A 130 9.40 30.65 14.97
C GLY A 130 8.35 31.45 15.74
N GLY A 131 7.14 31.60 15.20
CA GLY A 131 6.02 32.25 15.89
C GLY A 131 5.70 31.65 17.26
N ILE A 132 5.69 30.31 17.35
CA ILE A 132 5.52 29.58 18.63
C ILE A 132 6.77 29.75 19.51
N HIS A 133 7.95 29.67 18.92
CA HIS A 133 9.21 29.66 19.65
C HIS A 133 9.47 30.98 20.40
N PHE A 134 9.12 32.09 19.77
CA PHE A 134 9.23 33.45 20.31
C PHE A 134 7.94 33.93 20.99
N ALA A 135 6.96 33.03 21.20
CA ALA A 135 5.71 33.30 21.91
C ALA A 135 4.90 34.47 21.32
N LYS A 136 4.92 34.63 19.99
CA LYS A 136 4.09 35.63 19.29
C LYS A 136 2.59 35.35 19.43
N GLN A 137 2.22 34.10 19.70
CA GLN A 137 0.85 33.61 19.83
C GLN A 137 0.77 32.54 20.92
N ILE A 138 -0.29 32.56 21.74
CA ILE A 138 -0.53 31.62 22.84
C ILE A 138 -1.39 30.46 22.32
N ASP A 139 -1.08 29.22 22.74
CA ASP A 139 -1.84 27.98 22.45
C ASP A 139 -2.10 27.70 20.95
N CYS A 140 -1.20 28.17 20.07
CA CYS A 140 -1.33 28.04 18.62
C CYS A 140 -0.71 26.77 18.04
N GLU A 141 -0.12 25.90 18.88
CA GLU A 141 0.55 24.68 18.41
C GLU A 141 -0.41 23.68 17.74
N PRO A 142 -1.64 23.45 18.23
CA PRO A 142 -2.61 22.62 17.53
C PRO A 142 -2.96 23.16 16.14
N ASP A 143 -3.10 24.47 15.99
CA ASP A 143 -3.43 25.11 14.71
C ASP A 143 -2.28 24.96 13.71
N MET A 144 -1.04 25.14 14.16
CA MET A 144 0.14 24.89 13.32
C MET A 144 0.20 23.42 12.87
N LEU A 145 0.01 22.48 13.79
CA LEU A 145 0.07 21.05 13.47
C LEU A 145 -1.07 20.64 12.52
N GLN A 146 -2.27 21.20 12.71
CA GLN A 146 -3.40 20.97 11.82
C GLN A 146 -3.15 21.57 10.44
N LYS A 147 -2.63 22.79 10.36
CA LYS A 147 -2.18 23.42 9.10
C LYS A 147 -1.18 22.52 8.38
N TRP A 148 -0.13 22.04 9.05
CA TRP A 148 0.85 21.15 8.44
C TRP A 148 0.23 19.84 7.96
N LYS A 149 -0.68 19.26 8.74
CA LYS A 149 -1.40 18.04 8.38
C LYS A 149 -2.25 18.22 7.12
N GLU A 150 -3.07 19.27 7.04
CA GLU A 150 -3.90 19.58 5.87
C GLU A 150 -3.04 19.73 4.62
N GLN A 151 -1.86 20.31 4.77
CA GLN A 151 -0.99 20.48 3.63
C GLN A 151 -0.26 19.18 3.23
N ASP A 152 -0.06 18.22 4.14
CA ASP A 152 0.47 16.89 3.84
C ASP A 152 -0.57 15.97 3.18
N GLU A 153 -1.85 16.33 3.25
CA GLU A 153 -2.95 15.65 2.55
C GLU A 153 -3.07 16.08 1.08
N LEU A 154 -2.39 17.17 0.69
CA LEU A 154 -2.38 17.62 -0.70
C LEU A 154 -1.62 16.63 -1.61
N PRO A 155 -2.08 16.44 -2.86
CA PRO A 155 -1.37 15.62 -3.82
C PRO A 155 0.04 16.15 -4.09
N HIS A 156 1.04 15.29 -4.03
CA HIS A 156 2.43 15.62 -4.36
C HIS A 156 2.92 14.85 -5.59
N SER A 157 3.69 15.56 -6.42
CA SER A 157 4.24 15.03 -7.68
C SER A 157 5.37 14.02 -7.44
N GLU A 158 6.29 14.34 -6.54
CA GLU A 158 7.51 13.57 -6.27
C GLU A 158 7.70 13.36 -4.77
N PHE A 159 8.00 12.13 -4.36
CA PHE A 159 8.21 11.80 -2.95
C PHE A 159 9.38 12.56 -2.34
N LYS A 160 10.47 12.77 -3.08
CA LYS A 160 11.66 13.50 -2.59
C LYS A 160 11.32 14.89 -2.03
N LEU A 161 10.32 15.57 -2.59
CA LEU A 161 9.89 16.88 -2.09
C LEU A 161 9.16 16.77 -0.74
N MET A 162 8.28 15.77 -0.61
CA MET A 162 7.61 15.47 0.66
C MET A 162 8.62 15.02 1.73
N GLU A 163 9.56 14.15 1.35
CA GLU A 163 10.67 13.71 2.19
C GLU A 163 11.45 14.91 2.75
N CYS A 164 11.85 15.86 1.91
CA CYS A 164 12.56 17.06 2.35
C CYS A 164 11.75 17.86 3.38
N ILE A 165 10.46 18.06 3.15
CA ILE A 165 9.57 18.82 4.05
C ILE A 165 9.40 18.09 5.40
N LEU A 166 9.21 16.76 5.38
CA LEU A 166 9.05 15.98 6.61
C LEU A 166 10.37 15.90 7.38
N SER A 167 11.51 15.70 6.71
CA SER A 167 12.83 15.70 7.31
C SER A 167 13.18 17.06 7.94
N GLN A 168 12.84 18.18 7.29
CA GLN A 168 13.01 19.52 7.85
C GLN A 168 12.17 19.68 9.11
N ARG A 169 10.90 19.28 9.06
CA ARG A 169 9.99 19.31 10.21
C ARG A 169 10.56 18.52 11.39
N LEU A 170 11.12 17.33 11.16
CA LEU A 170 11.78 16.55 12.19
C LEU A 170 12.98 17.29 12.78
N SER A 171 13.84 17.90 11.95
CA SER A 171 14.99 18.69 12.41
C SER A 171 14.56 19.88 13.31
N ILE A 172 13.50 20.60 12.91
CA ILE A 172 12.90 21.69 13.71
C ILE A 172 12.38 21.15 15.06
N LEU A 173 11.60 20.07 15.04
CA LEU A 173 11.00 19.48 16.24
C LEU A 173 12.04 18.88 17.18
N SER A 174 13.07 18.19 16.67
CA SER A 174 14.17 17.65 17.47
C SER A 174 14.93 18.76 18.19
N THR A 175 15.15 19.90 17.54
CA THR A 175 15.77 21.07 18.16
C THR A 175 14.84 21.71 19.21
N ALA A 176 13.52 21.63 19.01
CA ALA A 176 12.51 22.12 19.96
C ALA A 176 12.48 21.32 21.28
N SER A 177 12.75 20.02 21.22
CA SER A 177 12.72 19.08 22.36
C SER A 177 13.75 19.39 23.45
N ILE A 178 14.78 20.20 23.14
CA ILE A 178 15.82 20.61 24.10
C ILE A 178 15.23 21.53 25.20
N ARG A 179 14.11 22.22 24.94
CA ARG A 179 13.42 23.03 25.95
C ARG A 179 12.42 22.18 26.74
N ALA A 180 12.75 21.87 27.99
CA ALA A 180 12.08 20.95 28.92
C ALA A 180 10.56 21.14 29.23
N LYS A 181 9.84 22.04 28.55
CA LYS A 181 8.42 22.35 28.82
C LYS A 181 7.45 22.02 27.68
N ARG A 182 7.91 21.55 26.51
CA ARG A 182 7.04 21.34 25.34
C ARG A 182 6.56 19.90 25.17
N LYS A 183 5.49 19.52 25.88
CA LYS A 183 4.93 18.15 25.85
C LYS A 183 4.34 17.74 24.49
N TRP A 184 3.89 18.70 23.67
CA TRP A 184 3.27 18.43 22.36
C TRP A 184 4.28 18.00 21.27
N VAL A 185 5.57 18.31 21.45
CA VAL A 185 6.61 18.05 20.45
C VAL A 185 6.82 16.55 20.24
N VAL A 186 6.82 15.76 21.32
CA VAL A 186 7.05 14.31 21.24
C VAL A 186 5.99 13.60 20.39
N PRO A 187 4.67 13.80 20.62
CA PRO A 187 3.64 13.28 19.72
C PRO A 187 3.78 13.76 18.26
N ALA A 188 4.17 15.01 18.03
CA ALA A 188 4.37 15.56 16.69
C ALA A 188 5.56 14.90 15.95
N VAL A 189 6.65 14.61 16.67
CA VAL A 189 7.80 13.84 16.16
C VAL A 189 7.36 12.44 15.76
N TYR A 190 6.65 11.72 16.64
CA TYR A 190 6.16 10.38 16.34
C TYR A 190 5.24 10.35 15.12
N SER A 191 4.27 11.27 15.05
CA SER A 191 3.36 11.37 13.90
C SER A 191 4.12 11.65 12.59
N THR A 192 5.03 12.62 12.61
CA THR A 192 5.82 13.00 11.41
C THR A 192 6.74 11.85 10.97
N MET A 193 7.40 11.18 11.91
CA MET A 193 8.34 10.10 11.60
C MET A 193 7.61 8.85 11.10
N LEU A 194 6.45 8.51 11.68
CA LEU A 194 5.62 7.42 11.18
C LEU A 194 5.05 7.73 9.79
N LEU A 195 4.64 8.98 9.53
CA LEU A 195 4.21 9.40 8.19
C LEU A 195 5.35 9.23 7.17
N LEU A 196 6.56 9.71 7.51
CA LEU A 196 7.73 9.59 6.64
C LEU A 196 8.09 8.13 6.36
N ILE A 197 8.13 7.28 7.38
CA ILE A 197 8.40 5.84 7.23
C ILE A 197 7.36 5.18 6.32
N HIS A 198 6.08 5.43 6.58
CA HIS A 198 4.98 4.83 5.84
C HIS A 198 4.97 5.23 4.37
N GLU A 199 5.10 6.53 4.08
CA GLU A 199 5.09 7.07 2.72
C GLU A 199 6.34 6.65 1.92
N SER A 200 7.49 6.50 2.60
CA SER A 200 8.73 5.96 2.02
C SER A 200 8.53 4.52 1.57
N ARG A 201 8.01 3.66 2.46
CA ARG A 201 7.76 2.24 2.18
C ARG A 201 6.75 2.07 1.04
N LEU A 202 5.63 2.80 1.07
CA LEU A 202 4.60 2.69 0.02
C LEU A 202 5.13 3.04 -1.38
N ARG A 203 6.16 3.89 -1.48
CA ARG A 203 6.75 4.31 -2.75
C ARG A 203 8.05 3.60 -3.11
N GLY A 204 8.49 2.64 -2.29
CA GLY A 204 9.71 1.86 -2.52
C GLY A 204 11.01 2.61 -2.22
N TYR A 205 10.98 3.68 -1.42
CA TYR A 205 12.18 4.34 -0.91
C TYR A 205 12.66 3.66 0.38
N ASP A 206 13.08 2.40 0.24
CA ASP A 206 13.39 1.53 1.37
C ASP A 206 14.55 2.08 2.23
N ASP A 207 15.58 2.67 1.63
CA ASP A 207 16.69 3.31 2.36
C ASP A 207 16.21 4.42 3.32
N CYS A 208 15.29 5.26 2.84
CA CYS A 208 14.68 6.32 3.64
C CYS A 208 13.83 5.74 4.78
N ALA A 209 13.04 4.71 4.49
CA ALA A 209 12.22 4.03 5.48
C ALA A 209 13.08 3.37 6.57
N ILE A 210 14.11 2.62 6.18
CA ILE A 210 15.04 1.91 7.08
C ILE A 210 15.78 2.92 7.97
N ARG A 211 16.30 4.01 7.41
CA ARG A 211 16.95 5.08 8.19
C ARG A 211 16.02 5.60 9.27
N ASN A 212 14.79 5.96 8.91
CA ASN A 212 13.86 6.58 9.86
C ASN A 212 13.33 5.57 10.89
N VAL A 213 13.16 4.29 10.53
CA VAL A 213 12.89 3.20 11.50
C VAL A 213 14.04 3.04 12.50
N ALA A 214 15.29 3.16 12.04
CA ALA A 214 16.45 3.11 12.94
C ALA A 214 16.54 4.33 13.85
N LEU A 215 16.16 5.52 13.37
CA LEU A 215 16.14 6.75 14.18
C LEU A 215 15.07 6.71 15.27
N ILE A 216 13.81 6.37 14.93
CA ILE A 216 12.73 6.26 15.93
C ILE A 216 13.00 5.19 16.97
N GLY A 217 13.68 4.10 16.59
CA GLY A 217 14.05 3.00 17.50
C GLY A 217 15.12 3.35 18.54
N ARG A 218 15.78 4.51 18.45
CA ARG A 218 16.73 4.98 19.49
C ARG A 218 16.03 5.59 20.69
N GLU A 219 14.76 5.97 20.55
CA GLU A 219 13.97 6.59 21.60
C GLU A 219 13.15 5.53 22.37
N LYS A 220 12.81 5.83 23.62
CA LYS A 220 11.90 4.98 24.40
C LYS A 220 10.45 5.30 24.00
N LEU A 221 9.88 4.47 23.14
CA LEU A 221 8.56 4.67 22.57
C LEU A 221 7.44 4.16 23.48
N PRO A 222 6.26 4.82 23.48
CA PRO A 222 5.03 4.24 24.02
C PRO A 222 4.66 2.96 23.27
N ALA A 223 4.05 1.99 23.95
CA ALA A 223 3.72 0.67 23.37
C ALA A 223 2.90 0.74 22.06
N ASN A 224 1.96 1.69 21.97
CA ASN A 224 1.15 1.88 20.76
C ASN A 224 1.98 2.41 19.58
N ILE A 225 2.99 3.25 19.83
CA ILE A 225 3.89 3.75 18.78
C ILE A 225 4.86 2.66 18.37
N GLN A 226 5.43 1.95 19.36
CA GLN A 226 6.35 0.85 19.15
C GLN A 226 5.73 -0.24 18.28
N SER A 227 4.48 -0.63 18.53
CA SER A 227 3.80 -1.63 17.71
C SER A 227 3.64 -1.21 16.24
N ILE A 228 3.34 0.06 15.94
CA ILE A 228 3.31 0.56 14.55
C ILE A 228 4.69 0.47 13.90
N VAL A 229 5.74 0.90 14.62
CA VAL A 229 7.13 0.80 14.13
C VAL A 229 7.52 -0.66 13.86
N LEU A 230 7.13 -1.60 14.73
CA LEU A 230 7.37 -3.03 14.53
C LEU A 230 6.66 -3.57 13.27
N LEU A 231 5.42 -3.13 13.01
CA LEU A 231 4.69 -3.51 11.79
C LEU A 231 5.30 -2.91 10.51
N GLU A 232 5.77 -1.67 10.55
CA GLU A 232 6.52 -1.07 9.42
C GLU A 232 7.85 -1.80 9.18
N LYS A 233 8.58 -2.10 10.26
CA LYS A 233 9.83 -2.89 10.21
C LYS A 233 9.58 -4.30 9.66
N ALA A 234 8.47 -4.94 10.03
CA ALA A 234 8.09 -6.24 9.52
C ALA A 234 7.86 -6.22 8.00
N GLN A 235 7.13 -5.23 7.50
CA GLN A 235 6.88 -5.07 6.07
C GLN A 235 8.19 -4.82 5.28
N LEU A 236 9.10 -3.99 5.81
CA LEU A 236 10.42 -3.77 5.18
C LEU A 236 11.27 -5.05 5.17
N ASN A 237 11.27 -5.82 6.26
CA ASN A 237 11.99 -7.10 6.29
C ASN A 237 11.37 -8.12 5.33
N TRP A 238 10.05 -8.09 5.13
CA TRP A 238 9.38 -8.95 4.17
C TRP A 238 9.82 -8.63 2.73
N THR A 239 9.83 -7.34 2.34
CA THR A 239 10.27 -6.91 1.01
C THR A 239 11.76 -7.17 0.78
N SER A 240 12.58 -7.04 1.83
CA SER A 240 14.03 -7.36 1.79
C SER A 240 14.33 -8.86 1.77
N GLY A 241 13.31 -9.74 1.90
CA GLY A 241 13.47 -11.19 1.85
C GLY A 241 13.71 -11.88 3.21
N HIS A 242 13.81 -11.14 4.31
CA HIS A 242 13.94 -11.67 5.67
C HIS A 242 12.59 -12.13 6.24
N ARG A 243 11.99 -13.15 5.62
CA ARG A 243 10.60 -13.59 5.89
C ARG A 243 10.35 -14.09 7.32
N LEU A 244 11.32 -14.75 7.95
CA LEU A 244 11.17 -15.25 9.33
C LEU A 244 11.07 -14.10 10.32
N VAL A 245 12.00 -13.16 10.26
CA VAL A 245 12.03 -11.96 11.11
C VAL A 245 10.75 -11.13 10.93
N ALA A 246 10.31 -10.93 9.70
CA ALA A 246 9.07 -10.22 9.42
C ALA A 246 7.85 -10.86 10.11
N ARG A 247 7.75 -12.20 10.08
CA ARG A 247 6.65 -12.93 10.73
C ARG A 247 6.72 -12.87 12.25
N GLU A 248 7.92 -13.01 12.82
CA GLU A 248 8.13 -12.92 14.27
C GLU A 248 7.72 -11.55 14.81
N LEU A 249 8.10 -10.47 14.12
CA LEU A 249 7.72 -9.10 14.48
C LEU A 249 6.20 -8.90 14.49
N VAL A 250 5.49 -9.38 13.46
CA VAL A 250 4.02 -9.28 13.43
C VAL A 250 3.37 -10.17 14.50
N TRP A 251 3.92 -11.36 14.71
CA TRP A 251 3.43 -12.30 15.73
C TRP A 251 3.57 -11.72 17.14
N GLU A 252 4.66 -11.04 17.44
CA GLU A 252 4.87 -10.31 18.69
C GLU A 252 3.79 -9.24 18.88
N VAL A 253 3.55 -8.42 17.85
CA VAL A 253 2.52 -7.37 17.91
C VAL A 253 1.12 -7.94 18.12
N MET A 254 0.82 -9.08 17.50
CA MET A 254 -0.49 -9.71 17.55
C MET A 254 -0.79 -10.38 18.90
N ASN A 255 0.20 -11.01 19.54
CA ASN A 255 0.01 -11.81 20.76
C ASN A 255 0.38 -11.09 22.06
N SER A 256 1.12 -9.99 21.99
CA SER A 256 1.45 -9.22 23.18
C SER A 256 0.20 -8.58 23.78
N THR A 257 0.07 -8.67 25.11
CA THR A 257 -0.98 -8.00 25.87
C THR A 257 -0.73 -6.51 26.03
N GLU A 258 0.47 -6.03 25.68
CA GLU A 258 0.86 -4.62 25.77
C GLU A 258 0.26 -3.79 24.63
N TYR A 259 0.02 -4.40 23.47
CA TYR A 259 -0.45 -3.71 22.27
C TYR A 259 -1.96 -3.89 22.10
N ASN A 260 -2.74 -2.93 22.58
CA ASN A 260 -4.20 -3.04 22.63
C ASN A 260 -4.96 -2.14 21.64
N ASN A 261 -4.27 -1.35 20.83
CA ASN A 261 -4.92 -0.52 19.83
C ASN A 261 -5.64 -1.40 18.77
N PRO A 262 -6.97 -1.25 18.58
CA PRO A 262 -7.73 -2.09 17.66
C PRO A 262 -7.25 -1.99 16.20
N MET A 263 -6.84 -0.79 15.76
CA MET A 263 -6.35 -0.58 14.40
C MET A 263 -5.01 -1.28 14.17
N VAL A 264 -4.10 -1.22 15.16
CA VAL A 264 -2.83 -1.95 15.14
C VAL A 264 -3.08 -3.46 15.09
N LYS A 265 -4.02 -3.99 15.88
CA LYS A 265 -4.40 -5.41 15.83
C LYS A 265 -4.97 -5.79 14.47
N ALA A 266 -5.78 -4.93 13.85
CA ALA A 266 -6.29 -5.17 12.51
C ALA A 266 -5.15 -5.30 11.48
N VAL A 267 -4.19 -4.37 11.50
CA VAL A 267 -3.03 -4.39 10.61
C VAL A 267 -2.17 -5.63 10.88
N ALA A 268 -1.92 -5.97 12.14
CA ALA A 268 -1.13 -7.14 12.52
C ALA A 268 -1.77 -8.45 12.03
N CYS A 269 -3.06 -8.66 12.29
CA CYS A 269 -3.77 -9.84 11.82
C CYS A 269 -3.80 -9.93 10.29
N ARG A 270 -4.02 -8.81 9.59
CA ARG A 270 -3.96 -8.78 8.11
C ARG A 270 -2.57 -9.16 7.60
N LEU A 271 -1.52 -8.50 8.10
CA LEU A 271 -0.13 -8.73 7.66
C LEU A 271 0.31 -10.15 7.96
N TYR A 272 -0.02 -10.68 9.14
CA TYR A 272 0.30 -12.06 9.50
C TYR A 272 -0.37 -13.03 8.53
N GLY A 273 -1.67 -12.88 8.30
CA GLY A 273 -2.40 -13.71 7.34
C GLY A 273 -1.85 -13.59 5.91
N GLU A 274 -1.47 -12.38 5.49
CA GLU A 274 -0.86 -12.14 4.18
C GLU A 274 0.50 -12.84 4.04
N PHE A 275 1.38 -12.73 5.04
CA PHE A 275 2.68 -13.42 5.03
C PHE A 275 2.53 -14.94 5.03
N GLN A 276 1.55 -15.48 5.77
CA GLN A 276 1.25 -16.92 5.76
C GLN A 276 0.73 -17.39 4.40
N ALA A 277 -0.16 -16.61 3.77
CA ALA A 277 -0.73 -16.90 2.46
C ALA A 277 0.33 -16.83 1.36
N GLU A 278 1.19 -15.82 1.36
CA GLU A 278 2.26 -15.65 0.39
C GLU A 278 3.37 -16.71 0.58
N GLY A 279 3.65 -17.10 1.82
CA GLY A 279 4.57 -18.20 2.14
C GLY A 279 4.01 -19.61 1.91
N HIS A 280 2.75 -19.77 1.51
CA HIS A 280 2.04 -21.05 1.38
C HIS A 280 2.09 -21.92 2.66
N LEU A 281 2.10 -21.28 3.83
CA LEU A 281 2.27 -21.96 5.11
C LEU A 281 0.95 -22.49 5.69
N GLN A 282 -0.17 -21.88 5.29
CA GLN A 282 -1.50 -22.23 5.78
C GLN A 282 -2.54 -22.01 4.68
N GLU A 283 -3.62 -22.79 4.73
CA GLU A 283 -4.72 -22.69 3.77
C GLU A 283 -5.51 -21.38 3.94
N ILE A 284 -5.91 -20.75 2.83
CA ILE A 284 -6.60 -19.44 2.85
C ILE A 284 -7.93 -19.51 3.60
N LYS A 285 -8.64 -20.64 3.53
CA LYS A 285 -9.90 -20.84 4.27
C LYS A 285 -9.68 -20.75 5.78
N SER A 286 -8.63 -21.39 6.30
CA SER A 286 -8.27 -21.32 7.71
C SER A 286 -7.78 -19.92 8.09
N LEU A 287 -6.92 -19.32 7.27
CA LEU A 287 -6.45 -17.94 7.50
C LEU A 287 -7.59 -16.91 7.56
N CYS A 288 -8.66 -17.15 6.80
CA CYS A 288 -9.86 -16.32 6.82
C CYS A 288 -10.51 -16.30 8.20
N VAL A 289 -10.64 -17.47 8.84
CA VAL A 289 -11.26 -17.61 10.16
C VAL A 289 -10.32 -17.13 11.26
N ASP A 290 -9.04 -17.52 11.17
CA ASP A 290 -8.06 -17.30 12.23
C ASP A 290 -7.63 -15.83 12.34
N TYR A 291 -7.47 -15.13 11.21
CA TYR A 291 -6.84 -13.80 11.18
C TYR A 291 -7.67 -12.76 10.43
N PHE A 292 -8.13 -13.03 9.21
CA PHE A 292 -8.72 -11.98 8.37
C PHE A 292 -10.09 -11.50 8.89
N GLN A 293 -10.94 -12.39 9.40
CA GLN A 293 -12.20 -12.01 10.04
C GLN A 293 -11.98 -11.19 11.31
N GLN A 294 -10.93 -11.49 12.08
CA GLN A 294 -10.57 -10.71 13.26
C GLN A 294 -10.12 -9.30 12.87
N ALA A 295 -9.28 -9.18 11.82
CA ALA A 295 -8.89 -7.89 11.28
C ALA A 295 -10.08 -7.07 10.79
N GLU A 296 -11.03 -7.69 10.06
CA GLU A 296 -12.25 -7.02 9.59
C GLU A 296 -13.12 -6.50 10.75
N LYS A 297 -13.29 -7.31 11.82
CA LYS A 297 -14.02 -6.89 13.03
C LYS A 297 -13.36 -5.68 13.69
N CYS A 298 -12.04 -5.67 13.81
CA CYS A 298 -11.30 -4.54 14.38
C CYS A 298 -11.45 -3.27 13.51
N VAL A 299 -11.41 -3.38 12.18
CA VAL A 299 -11.65 -2.23 11.28
C VAL A 299 -13.08 -1.70 11.43
N ASN A 300 -14.09 -2.58 11.46
CA ASN A 300 -15.48 -2.18 11.66
C ASN A 300 -15.66 -1.46 12.99
N PHE A 301 -15.11 -2.00 14.08
CA PHE A 301 -15.16 -1.39 15.40
C PHE A 301 -14.63 0.05 15.38
N VAL A 302 -13.45 0.27 14.79
CA VAL A 302 -12.84 1.62 14.68
C VAL A 302 -13.65 2.57 13.79
N LEU A 303 -14.32 2.06 12.75
CA LEU A 303 -15.11 2.87 11.83
C LEU A 303 -16.53 3.18 12.33
N GLU A 304 -17.10 2.31 13.16
CA GLU A 304 -18.41 2.47 13.79
C GLU A 304 -18.35 3.38 15.03
N GLU A 305 -17.23 3.39 15.77
CA GLU A 305 -16.97 4.27 16.93
C GLU A 305 -16.79 5.76 16.57
N LYS A 306 -17.31 6.22 15.42
CA LYS A 306 -17.35 7.64 15.08
C LYS A 306 -18.23 8.40 16.07
N ARG A 307 -17.64 9.04 17.10
CA ARG A 307 -17.92 10.45 17.49
C ARG A 307 -17.28 11.03 18.75
N ASP A 308 -16.53 10.31 19.59
CA ASP A 308 -15.96 10.97 20.79
C ASP A 308 -14.62 10.36 21.22
N HIS A 309 -13.55 10.68 20.49
CA HIS A 309 -12.21 10.41 20.98
C HIS A 309 -11.56 11.72 21.38
N LYS A 310 -11.57 11.99 22.70
CA LYS A 310 -10.44 12.67 23.31
C LYS A 310 -9.21 11.89 22.88
N THR A 311 -8.32 12.50 22.12
CA THR A 311 -7.02 11.90 21.75
C THR A 311 -6.38 11.39 23.02
N VAL A 312 -6.31 10.06 23.17
CA VAL A 312 -5.61 9.46 24.31
C VAL A 312 -4.15 9.89 24.17
N PRO A 313 -3.54 10.50 25.21
CA PRO A 313 -2.13 10.82 25.16
C PRO A 313 -1.31 9.61 24.72
N ASP A 314 -0.28 9.83 23.91
CA ASP A 314 0.63 8.79 23.42
C ASP A 314 0.02 7.74 22.46
N THR A 315 -1.04 8.10 21.73
CA THR A 315 -1.57 7.30 20.61
C THR A 315 -1.60 8.05 19.29
N ILE A 316 -1.42 7.31 18.19
CA ILE A 316 -1.66 7.81 16.84
C ILE A 316 -3.16 7.66 16.51
N PRO A 317 -3.83 8.74 16.07
CA PRO A 317 -5.23 8.66 15.65
C PRO A 317 -5.43 7.65 14.52
N ALA A 318 -6.57 6.96 14.49
CA ALA A 318 -6.94 6.06 13.39
C ALA A 318 -7.10 6.79 12.03
N THR A 319 -7.22 8.13 12.06
CA THR A 319 -7.24 8.99 10.87
C THR A 319 -5.84 9.31 10.32
N HIS A 320 -4.77 8.89 11.00
CA HIS A 320 -3.42 9.08 10.52
C HIS A 320 -3.15 8.22 9.28
N ARG A 321 -2.37 8.76 8.34
CA ARG A 321 -2.14 8.12 7.02
C ARG A 321 -1.51 6.74 7.09
N CYS A 322 -0.77 6.43 8.16
CA CYS A 322 -0.22 5.10 8.38
C CYS A 322 -1.28 3.99 8.44
N PHE A 323 -2.54 4.34 8.72
CA PHE A 323 -3.67 3.41 8.76
C PHE A 323 -4.61 3.53 7.56
N ASP A 324 -4.36 4.44 6.61
CA ASP A 324 -5.31 4.71 5.51
C ASP A 324 -5.60 3.50 4.64
N VAL A 325 -4.56 2.72 4.31
CA VAL A 325 -4.68 1.49 3.52
C VAL A 325 -5.55 0.48 4.26
N ASP A 326 -5.27 0.23 5.53
CA ASP A 326 -6.00 -0.75 6.34
C ASP A 326 -7.45 -0.32 6.63
N ARG A 327 -7.65 0.97 6.93
CA ARG A 327 -8.96 1.61 7.16
C ARG A 327 -9.85 1.53 5.93
N SER A 328 -9.24 1.44 4.74
CA SER A 328 -9.90 1.26 3.45
C SER A 328 -10.28 -0.21 3.16
N TYR A 329 -10.39 -1.05 4.20
CA TYR A 329 -10.73 -2.47 4.11
C TYR A 329 -9.81 -3.29 3.21
N THR A 330 -8.52 -2.96 3.18
CA THR A 330 -7.53 -3.73 2.40
C THR A 330 -7.52 -5.21 2.77
N VAL A 331 -7.87 -5.58 4.01
CA VAL A 331 -8.06 -6.98 4.42
C VAL A 331 -9.04 -7.74 3.51
N GLN A 332 -10.14 -7.12 3.09
CA GLN A 332 -11.12 -7.76 2.20
C GLN A 332 -10.50 -8.05 0.83
N HIS A 333 -9.73 -7.08 0.31
CA HIS A 333 -9.00 -7.27 -0.93
C HIS A 333 -7.92 -8.37 -0.80
N THR A 334 -7.18 -8.41 0.31
CA THR A 334 -6.17 -9.43 0.59
C THR A 334 -6.77 -10.84 0.56
N VAL A 335 -7.90 -11.06 1.26
CA VAL A 335 -8.59 -12.37 1.24
C VAL A 335 -8.99 -12.75 -0.18
N ALA A 336 -9.62 -11.82 -0.90
CA ALA A 336 -10.08 -12.08 -2.26
C ALA A 336 -8.93 -12.39 -3.22
N LYS A 337 -7.84 -11.62 -3.16
CA LYS A 337 -6.62 -11.82 -3.96
C LYS A 337 -6.04 -13.21 -3.80
N TYR A 338 -5.90 -13.69 -2.56
CA TYR A 338 -5.30 -15.00 -2.30
C TYR A 338 -6.26 -16.16 -2.59
N ALA A 339 -7.56 -16.01 -2.30
CA ALA A 339 -8.57 -17.00 -2.69
C ALA A 339 -8.66 -17.14 -4.22
N ASP A 340 -8.62 -16.03 -4.95
CA ASP A 340 -8.59 -15.99 -6.41
C ASP A 340 -7.31 -16.65 -6.96
N ARG A 341 -6.15 -16.37 -6.36
CA ARG A 341 -4.89 -17.04 -6.72
C ARG A 341 -4.99 -18.56 -6.60
N GLU A 342 -5.55 -19.07 -5.50
CA GLU A 342 -5.74 -20.52 -5.32
C GLU A 342 -6.77 -21.10 -6.29
N PHE A 343 -7.87 -20.38 -6.57
CA PHE A 343 -8.82 -20.75 -7.61
C PHE A 343 -8.16 -20.87 -8.98
N VAL A 344 -7.36 -19.89 -9.39
CA VAL A 344 -6.63 -19.91 -10.66
C VAL A 344 -5.60 -21.03 -10.70
N ARG A 345 -4.87 -21.27 -9.61
CA ARG A 345 -3.91 -22.37 -9.50
C ARG A 345 -4.59 -23.73 -9.69
N LEU A 346 -5.69 -23.96 -8.98
CA LEU A 346 -6.48 -25.18 -9.13
C LEU A 346 -7.05 -25.29 -10.55
N SER A 347 -7.64 -24.22 -11.09
CA SER A 347 -8.17 -24.23 -12.46
C SER A 347 -7.12 -24.59 -13.52
N LYS A 348 -5.87 -24.16 -13.33
CA LYS A 348 -4.73 -24.59 -14.17
C LYS A 348 -4.41 -26.07 -13.98
N PHE A 349 -4.40 -26.55 -12.73
CA PHE A 349 -4.21 -27.96 -12.42
C PHE A 349 -5.29 -28.85 -13.07
N PHE A 350 -6.54 -28.41 -13.10
CA PHE A 350 -7.63 -29.12 -13.79
C PHE A 350 -7.47 -29.24 -15.31
N ARG A 351 -6.64 -28.36 -15.92
CA ARG A 351 -6.29 -28.40 -17.34
C ARG A 351 -4.98 -29.16 -17.61
N SER A 352 -4.34 -29.68 -16.57
CA SER A 352 -3.06 -30.39 -16.69
C SER A 352 -3.25 -31.83 -17.17
N GLN A 353 -2.20 -32.39 -17.77
CA GLN A 353 -2.17 -33.80 -18.16
C GLN A 353 -2.27 -34.74 -16.95
N GLU A 354 -1.77 -34.31 -15.78
CA GLU A 354 -1.86 -35.09 -14.54
C GLU A 354 -3.32 -35.32 -14.14
N TRP A 355 -4.16 -34.29 -14.25
CA TRP A 355 -5.58 -34.38 -13.93
C TRP A 355 -6.35 -35.23 -14.95
N GLU A 356 -6.05 -35.07 -16.24
CA GLU A 356 -6.65 -35.90 -17.29
C GLU A 356 -6.24 -37.38 -17.17
N ALA A 357 -4.98 -37.66 -16.81
CA ALA A 357 -4.53 -39.02 -16.50
C ALA A 357 -5.28 -39.59 -15.28
N ARG A 358 -5.51 -38.77 -14.24
CA ARG A 358 -6.30 -39.17 -13.06
C ARG A 358 -7.74 -39.52 -13.42
N LYS A 359 -8.42 -38.69 -14.23
CA LYS A 359 -9.77 -38.99 -14.76
C LYS A 359 -9.78 -40.28 -15.57
N THR A 360 -8.82 -40.43 -16.49
CA THR A 360 -8.72 -41.61 -17.35
C THR A 360 -8.52 -42.88 -16.53
N ASN A 361 -7.70 -42.82 -15.48
CA ASN A 361 -7.48 -43.95 -14.58
C ASN A 361 -8.74 -44.31 -13.79
N LEU A 362 -9.53 -43.32 -13.34
CA LEU A 362 -10.82 -43.58 -12.69
C LEU A 362 -11.80 -44.32 -13.61
N VAL A 363 -11.88 -43.90 -14.88
CA VAL A 363 -12.71 -44.58 -15.90
C VAL A 363 -12.24 -46.02 -16.12
N LYS A 364 -10.92 -46.22 -16.30
CA LYS A 364 -10.34 -47.57 -16.47
C LYS A 364 -10.60 -48.49 -15.27
N MET A 365 -10.46 -47.96 -14.05
CA MET A 365 -10.75 -48.72 -12.83
C MET A 365 -12.23 -49.07 -12.71
N GLU A 366 -13.12 -48.21 -13.17
CA GLU A 366 -14.56 -48.47 -13.21
C GLU A 366 -14.90 -49.56 -14.25
N GLU A 367 -14.35 -49.46 -15.46
CA GLU A 367 -14.47 -50.50 -16.49
C GLU A 367 -13.94 -51.85 -15.99
N GLU A 368 -12.76 -51.87 -15.36
CA GLU A 368 -12.18 -53.10 -14.81
C GLU A 368 -13.03 -53.69 -13.68
N ALA A 369 -13.59 -52.85 -12.80
CA ALA A 369 -14.51 -53.30 -11.76
C ALA A 369 -15.76 -53.94 -12.36
N THR A 370 -16.31 -53.39 -13.45
CA THR A 370 -17.45 -54.00 -14.15
C THR A 370 -17.07 -55.34 -14.80
N ARG A 371 -15.89 -55.45 -15.39
CA ARG A 371 -15.36 -56.69 -15.99
C ARG A 371 -15.19 -57.78 -14.93
N LEU A 372 -14.55 -57.47 -13.81
CA LEU A 372 -14.35 -58.41 -12.70
C LEU A 372 -15.67 -58.84 -12.08
N LYS A 373 -16.67 -57.95 -12.02
CA LYS A 373 -18.02 -58.29 -11.57
C LYS A 373 -18.70 -59.30 -12.51
N ALA A 374 -18.57 -59.11 -13.82
CA ALA A 374 -19.10 -60.03 -14.82
C ALA A 374 -18.37 -61.39 -14.80
N GLU A 375 -17.05 -61.40 -14.60
CA GLU A 375 -16.24 -62.62 -14.47
C GLU A 375 -16.58 -63.40 -13.19
N ALA A 376 -16.73 -62.69 -12.06
CA ALA A 376 -17.14 -63.30 -10.79
C ALA A 376 -18.53 -63.96 -10.88
N ALA A 377 -19.46 -63.38 -11.66
CA ALA A 377 -20.78 -63.95 -11.89
C ALA A 377 -20.73 -65.29 -12.67
N ARG A 378 -19.70 -65.50 -13.49
CA ARG A 378 -19.52 -66.72 -14.32
C ARG A 378 -18.58 -67.76 -13.70
N ALA A 379 -17.91 -67.43 -12.58
CA ALA A 379 -16.86 -68.27 -11.99
C ALA A 379 -17.40 -69.33 -11.00
N THR A 380 -16.62 -70.41 -10.81
CA THR A 380 -16.80 -71.48 -9.81
C THR A 380 -16.50 -71.00 -8.38
N ASP A 381 -16.99 -71.71 -7.35
CA ASP A 381 -17.05 -71.22 -5.96
C ASP A 381 -15.73 -70.68 -5.36
N GLN A 382 -14.58 -71.32 -5.60
CA GLN A 382 -13.30 -70.85 -5.07
C GLN A 382 -12.80 -69.59 -5.81
N ARG A 383 -12.87 -69.61 -7.14
CA ARG A 383 -12.46 -68.47 -7.99
C ARG A 383 -13.38 -67.27 -7.80
N ARG A 384 -14.67 -67.50 -7.55
CA ARG A 384 -15.66 -66.47 -7.21
C ARG A 384 -15.31 -65.77 -5.89
N LYS A 385 -14.84 -66.50 -4.87
CA LYS A 385 -14.41 -65.90 -3.59
C LYS A 385 -13.18 -64.99 -3.76
N ASP A 386 -12.19 -65.42 -4.53
CA ASP A 386 -10.98 -64.62 -4.78
C ASP A 386 -11.27 -63.38 -5.64
N LEU A 387 -12.06 -63.54 -6.71
CA LEU A 387 -12.54 -62.41 -7.53
C LEU A 387 -13.40 -61.46 -6.71
N GLY A 388 -14.24 -61.98 -5.81
CA GLY A 388 -15.04 -61.16 -4.89
C GLY A 388 -14.21 -60.31 -3.94
N ARG A 389 -13.11 -60.85 -3.39
CA ARG A 389 -12.15 -60.08 -2.56
C ARG A 389 -11.44 -59.01 -3.38
N SER A 390 -10.99 -59.34 -4.59
CA SER A 390 -10.32 -58.41 -5.50
C SER A 390 -11.25 -57.26 -5.91
N LEU A 391 -12.49 -57.58 -6.29
CA LEU A 391 -13.54 -56.59 -6.60
C LEU A 391 -13.80 -55.69 -5.40
N HIS A 392 -13.96 -56.24 -4.19
CA HIS A 392 -14.19 -55.45 -2.99
C HIS A 392 -13.06 -54.42 -2.75
N PHE A 393 -11.80 -54.85 -2.86
CA PHE A 393 -10.65 -53.95 -2.71
C PHE A 393 -10.60 -52.88 -3.82
N MET A 394 -10.82 -53.28 -5.07
CA MET A 394 -10.86 -52.37 -6.21
C MET A 394 -11.98 -51.33 -6.08
N HIS A 395 -13.18 -51.74 -5.70
CA HIS A 395 -14.31 -50.84 -5.48
C HIS A 395 -14.03 -49.85 -4.35
N LYS A 396 -13.43 -50.30 -3.24
CA LYS A 396 -13.04 -49.42 -2.14
C LYS A 396 -12.02 -48.36 -2.59
N ASN A 397 -11.02 -48.76 -3.39
CA ASN A 397 -10.03 -47.83 -3.93
C ASN A 397 -10.68 -46.84 -4.92
N LEU A 398 -11.54 -47.32 -5.82
CA LEU A 398 -12.28 -46.48 -6.77
C LEU A 398 -13.11 -45.42 -6.03
N LEU A 399 -13.85 -45.81 -4.98
CA LEU A 399 -14.64 -44.87 -4.18
C LEU A 399 -13.77 -43.82 -3.51
N ARG A 400 -12.63 -44.22 -2.93
CA ARG A 400 -11.68 -43.29 -2.31
C ARG A 400 -11.14 -42.30 -3.34
N ASP A 401 -10.77 -42.78 -4.52
CA ASP A 401 -10.14 -41.95 -5.54
C ASP A 401 -11.16 -41.01 -6.21
N LYS A 402 -12.41 -41.45 -6.39
CA LYS A 402 -13.56 -40.61 -6.80
C LYS A 402 -13.82 -39.51 -5.77
N LYS A 403 -13.95 -39.87 -4.48
CA LYS A 403 -14.16 -38.91 -3.39
C LYS A 403 -13.03 -37.87 -3.33
N ALA A 404 -11.78 -38.30 -3.42
CA ALA A 404 -10.64 -37.40 -3.41
C ALA A 404 -10.59 -36.48 -4.65
N ALA A 405 -11.17 -36.89 -5.78
CA ALA A 405 -11.27 -36.02 -6.97
C ALA A 405 -12.40 -34.98 -6.80
N GLU A 406 -13.55 -35.40 -6.26
CA GLU A 406 -14.68 -34.53 -5.92
C GLU A 406 -14.29 -33.48 -4.88
N GLU A 407 -13.52 -33.84 -3.84
CA GLU A 407 -13.03 -32.90 -2.81
C GLU A 407 -12.15 -31.78 -3.41
N VAL A 408 -11.30 -32.10 -4.38
CA VAL A 408 -10.44 -31.11 -5.06
C VAL A 408 -11.28 -30.17 -5.94
N GLU A 409 -12.29 -30.71 -6.63
CA GLU A 409 -13.23 -29.92 -7.44
C GLU A 409 -14.07 -28.99 -6.56
N GLN A 410 -14.62 -29.51 -5.46
CA GLN A 410 -15.37 -28.71 -4.49
C GLN A 410 -14.49 -27.60 -3.90
N THR A 411 -13.25 -27.93 -3.52
CA THR A 411 -12.29 -26.95 -3.01
C THR A 411 -12.03 -25.82 -4.00
N ARG A 412 -11.94 -26.13 -5.30
CA ARG A 412 -11.82 -25.11 -6.36
C ARG A 412 -13.03 -24.17 -6.36
N TRP A 413 -14.24 -24.72 -6.29
CA TRP A 413 -15.47 -23.92 -6.26
C TRP A 413 -15.62 -23.07 -5.00
N ASP A 414 -15.21 -23.60 -3.84
CA ASP A 414 -15.23 -22.86 -2.59
C ASP A 414 -14.29 -21.64 -2.65
N TYR A 415 -13.12 -21.77 -3.30
CA TYR A 415 -12.21 -20.64 -3.50
C TYR A 415 -12.76 -19.58 -4.43
N LEU A 416 -13.45 -19.98 -5.51
CA LEU A 416 -14.14 -19.04 -6.38
C LEU A 416 -15.21 -18.25 -5.62
N HIS A 417 -16.03 -18.97 -4.84
CA HIS A 417 -17.08 -18.37 -4.02
C HIS A 417 -16.49 -17.40 -2.98
N LEU A 418 -15.44 -17.83 -2.27
CA LEU A 418 -14.75 -16.99 -1.28
C LEU A 418 -14.16 -15.72 -1.91
N ALA A 419 -13.50 -15.85 -3.07
CA ALA A 419 -12.92 -14.72 -3.79
C ALA A 419 -13.99 -13.71 -4.21
N LEU A 420 -15.09 -14.17 -4.82
CA LEU A 420 -16.19 -13.31 -5.24
C LEU A 420 -16.89 -12.63 -4.06
N CYS A 421 -17.15 -13.35 -2.97
CA CYS A 421 -17.73 -12.80 -1.74
C CYS A 421 -16.91 -11.59 -1.25
N TYR A 422 -15.60 -11.74 -1.14
CA TYR A 422 -14.73 -10.69 -0.62
C TYR A 422 -14.46 -9.57 -1.63
N TYR A 423 -14.34 -9.86 -2.93
CA TYR A 423 -14.27 -8.81 -3.95
C TYR A 423 -15.55 -7.97 -4.00
N LEU A 424 -16.74 -8.59 -3.91
CA LEU A 424 -18.02 -7.87 -3.89
C LEU A 424 -18.15 -6.99 -2.64
N LYS A 425 -17.73 -7.49 -1.47
CA LYS A 425 -17.65 -6.67 -0.24
C LYS A 425 -16.71 -5.49 -0.42
N TYR A 426 -15.51 -5.73 -0.94
CA TYR A 426 -14.51 -4.69 -1.16
C TYR A 426 -14.96 -3.65 -2.21
N ALA A 427 -15.66 -4.08 -3.26
CA ALA A 427 -16.21 -3.21 -4.29
C ALA A 427 -17.25 -2.21 -3.76
N LYS A 428 -17.86 -2.45 -2.59
CA LYS A 428 -18.75 -1.47 -1.94
C LYS A 428 -17.99 -0.30 -1.34
N GLN A 429 -16.72 -0.48 -1.02
CA GLN A 429 -15.87 0.55 -0.43
C GLN A 429 -15.50 1.61 -1.47
N THR A 430 -15.29 2.85 -1.05
CA THR A 430 -14.96 3.96 -1.96
C THR A 430 -13.45 4.19 -1.98
N THR A 431 -12.74 3.44 -2.83
CA THR A 431 -11.28 3.56 -3.02
C THR A 431 -10.95 3.38 -4.50
N ILE A 432 -9.86 3.98 -4.98
CA ILE A 432 -9.43 3.83 -6.38
C ILE A 432 -9.17 2.35 -6.71
N VAL A 433 -8.58 1.61 -5.77
CA VAL A 433 -8.28 0.18 -5.96
C VAL A 433 -9.56 -0.65 -6.02
N SER A 434 -10.59 -0.32 -5.24
CA SER A 434 -11.86 -1.04 -5.26
C SER A 434 -12.67 -0.80 -6.53
N ASP A 435 -12.46 0.33 -7.21
CA ASP A 435 -13.08 0.61 -8.51
C ASP A 435 -12.54 -0.34 -9.59
N LEU A 436 -11.25 -0.68 -9.56
CA LEU A 436 -10.64 -1.59 -10.53
C LEU A 436 -11.01 -3.06 -10.31
N VAL A 437 -11.40 -3.44 -9.09
CA VAL A 437 -11.81 -4.82 -8.76
C VAL A 437 -13.04 -5.27 -9.55
N ILE A 438 -13.87 -4.34 -10.04
CA ILE A 438 -15.07 -4.67 -10.82
C ILE A 438 -14.73 -5.50 -12.07
N PHE A 439 -13.62 -5.21 -12.75
CA PHE A 439 -13.18 -5.97 -13.92
C PHE A 439 -12.94 -7.44 -13.56
N ARG A 440 -12.33 -7.69 -12.39
CA ARG A 440 -12.04 -9.05 -11.93
C ARG A 440 -13.31 -9.78 -11.51
N ILE A 441 -14.24 -9.11 -10.83
CA ILE A 441 -15.55 -9.68 -10.47
C ILE A 441 -16.30 -10.14 -11.72
N ILE A 442 -16.44 -9.26 -12.71
CA ILE A 442 -17.14 -9.55 -13.96
C ILE A 442 -16.42 -10.68 -14.72
N SER A 443 -15.08 -10.69 -14.76
CA SER A 443 -14.32 -11.79 -15.38
C SER A 443 -14.54 -13.14 -14.70
N LEU A 444 -14.52 -13.20 -13.36
CA LEU A 444 -14.73 -14.43 -12.61
C LEU A 444 -16.17 -14.94 -12.75
N TRP A 445 -17.16 -14.06 -12.67
CA TRP A 445 -18.56 -14.42 -12.84
C TRP A 445 -18.84 -14.95 -14.26
N LEU A 446 -18.47 -14.20 -15.29
CA LEU A 446 -18.83 -14.54 -16.66
C LEU A 446 -18.12 -15.79 -17.21
N ASN A 447 -16.99 -16.19 -16.60
CA ASN A 447 -16.27 -17.41 -16.97
C ASN A 447 -16.73 -18.67 -16.23
N ASN A 448 -17.60 -18.56 -15.23
CA ASN A 448 -18.01 -19.67 -14.35
C ASN A 448 -19.52 -19.66 -14.08
N GLN A 449 -20.33 -19.46 -15.13
CA GLN A 449 -21.78 -19.27 -15.05
C GLN A 449 -22.53 -20.57 -14.70
N GLU A 450 -21.90 -21.72 -14.90
CA GLU A 450 -22.42 -23.05 -14.61
C GLU A 450 -22.57 -23.33 -13.11
N ASN A 451 -21.90 -22.56 -12.25
CA ASN A 451 -21.94 -22.76 -10.82
C ASN A 451 -23.12 -22.03 -10.17
N LYS A 452 -24.05 -22.80 -9.58
CA LYS A 452 -25.25 -22.27 -8.91
C LYS A 452 -24.93 -21.33 -7.75
N ASN A 453 -23.99 -21.69 -6.88
CA ASN A 453 -23.62 -20.88 -5.72
C ASN A 453 -23.06 -19.51 -6.13
N VAL A 454 -22.26 -19.47 -7.21
CA VAL A 454 -21.73 -18.23 -7.78
C VAL A 454 -22.85 -17.36 -8.32
N ARG A 455 -23.82 -17.97 -9.02
CA ARG A 455 -24.96 -17.25 -9.57
C ARG A 455 -25.82 -16.62 -8.48
N GLU A 456 -26.19 -17.38 -7.45
CA GLU A 456 -26.98 -16.89 -6.31
C GLU A 456 -26.26 -15.72 -5.61
N LEU A 457 -24.97 -15.87 -5.32
CA LEU A 457 -24.15 -14.83 -4.71
C LEU A 457 -24.14 -13.53 -5.52
N ILE A 458 -24.00 -13.64 -6.84
CA ILE A 458 -23.92 -12.49 -7.75
C ILE A 458 -25.31 -11.82 -7.87
N GLU A 459 -26.39 -12.58 -7.97
CA GLU A 459 -27.75 -12.03 -8.00
C GLU A 459 -28.08 -11.22 -6.73
N GLU A 460 -27.66 -11.70 -5.55
CA GLU A 460 -27.88 -11.02 -4.27
C GLU A 460 -27.01 -9.78 -4.10
N SER A 461 -25.73 -9.87 -4.44
CA SER A 461 -24.73 -8.86 -4.02
C SER A 461 -24.33 -7.88 -5.11
N LEU A 462 -24.45 -8.20 -6.41
CA LEU A 462 -23.95 -7.34 -7.49
C LEU A 462 -24.67 -5.99 -7.53
N LEU A 463 -25.99 -5.98 -7.28
CA LEU A 463 -26.81 -4.78 -7.26
C LEU A 463 -26.60 -3.90 -6.01
N THR A 464 -25.77 -4.34 -5.06
CA THR A 464 -25.38 -3.53 -3.90
C THR A 464 -24.11 -2.72 -4.12
N VAL A 465 -23.33 -3.04 -5.16
CA VAL A 465 -22.13 -2.29 -5.55
C VAL A 465 -22.54 -0.96 -6.19
N PRO A 466 -21.89 0.19 -5.91
CA PRO A 466 -22.22 1.47 -6.52
C PRO A 466 -22.21 1.45 -8.06
N SER A 467 -23.19 2.09 -8.69
CA SER A 467 -23.41 2.06 -10.15
C SER A 467 -22.27 2.67 -10.96
N TYR A 468 -21.62 3.73 -10.47
CA TYR A 468 -20.50 4.37 -11.18
C TYR A 468 -19.33 3.43 -11.47
N LYS A 469 -19.12 2.40 -10.64
CA LYS A 469 -18.04 1.42 -10.83
C LYS A 469 -18.26 0.56 -12.07
N PHE A 470 -19.52 0.40 -12.49
CA PHE A 470 -19.85 -0.39 -13.67
C PHE A 470 -19.56 0.37 -14.97
N ILE A 471 -19.37 1.69 -14.93
CA ILE A 471 -19.15 2.53 -16.14
C ILE A 471 -18.01 1.97 -16.98
N ALA A 472 -16.91 1.59 -16.34
CA ALA A 472 -15.72 1.10 -17.02
C ALA A 472 -15.91 -0.31 -17.64
N VAL A 473 -16.91 -1.07 -17.19
CA VAL A 473 -17.24 -2.42 -17.69
C VAL A 473 -18.47 -2.45 -18.61
N LEU A 474 -19.11 -1.31 -18.86
CA LEU A 474 -20.29 -1.23 -19.74
C LEU A 474 -20.05 -1.80 -21.15
N PRO A 475 -18.90 -1.58 -21.82
CA PRO A 475 -18.66 -2.16 -23.14
C PRO A 475 -18.71 -3.69 -23.15
N GLN A 476 -18.27 -4.35 -22.07
CA GLN A 476 -18.25 -5.81 -21.97
C GLN A 476 -19.62 -6.38 -21.56
N LEU A 477 -20.43 -5.59 -20.86
CA LEU A 477 -21.75 -6.01 -20.37
C LEU A 477 -22.85 -5.81 -21.41
N THR A 478 -22.87 -4.67 -22.10
CA THR A 478 -23.97 -4.27 -23.00
C THR A 478 -24.30 -5.30 -24.09
N PRO A 479 -23.33 -5.98 -24.74
CA PRO A 479 -23.64 -7.00 -25.75
C PRO A 479 -24.40 -8.22 -25.22
N ARG A 480 -24.43 -8.44 -23.90
CA ARG A 480 -25.02 -9.64 -23.27
C ARG A 480 -26.49 -9.48 -22.89
N VAL A 481 -27.09 -8.31 -23.10
CA VAL A 481 -28.48 -7.99 -22.71
C VAL A 481 -29.52 -8.80 -23.48
N GLY A 482 -29.24 -9.15 -24.73
CA GLY A 482 -30.17 -9.87 -25.62
C GLY A 482 -29.98 -11.39 -25.62
N LEU A 483 -29.35 -11.97 -24.60
CA LEU A 483 -29.29 -13.42 -24.45
C LEU A 483 -30.44 -13.85 -23.54
N ASP A 484 -31.33 -14.74 -24.01
CA ASP A 484 -32.36 -15.43 -23.21
C ASP A 484 -31.70 -16.33 -22.17
N SER A 485 -31.09 -15.68 -21.18
CA SER A 485 -30.25 -16.27 -20.17
C SER A 485 -30.39 -15.43 -18.90
N ASP A 486 -30.30 -16.07 -17.75
CA ASP A 486 -30.38 -15.40 -16.46
C ASP A 486 -29.29 -14.31 -16.28
N VAL A 487 -28.16 -14.50 -16.95
CA VAL A 487 -27.08 -13.51 -17.03
C VAL A 487 -27.53 -12.25 -17.76
N GLY A 488 -28.23 -12.38 -18.89
CA GLY A 488 -28.80 -11.26 -19.64
C GLY A 488 -29.76 -10.43 -18.79
N ALA A 489 -30.65 -11.10 -18.04
CA ALA A 489 -31.58 -10.44 -17.12
C ALA A 489 -30.87 -9.67 -16.01
N LEU A 490 -29.80 -10.22 -15.42
CA LEU A 490 -29.04 -9.51 -14.39
C LEU A 490 -28.24 -8.34 -14.98
N VAL A 491 -27.65 -8.49 -16.15
CA VAL A 491 -26.98 -7.42 -16.87
C VAL A 491 -27.96 -6.28 -17.20
N GLN A 492 -29.17 -6.61 -17.65
CA GLN A 492 -30.23 -5.63 -17.90
C GLN A 492 -30.54 -4.82 -16.64
N LYS A 493 -30.69 -5.47 -15.48
CA LYS A 493 -30.89 -4.77 -14.19
C LYS A 493 -29.74 -3.81 -13.85
N VAL A 494 -28.50 -4.24 -14.06
CA VAL A 494 -27.31 -3.40 -13.83
C VAL A 494 -27.31 -2.19 -14.78
N LEU A 495 -27.60 -2.40 -16.07
CA LEU A 495 -27.64 -1.33 -17.06
C LEU A 495 -28.77 -0.34 -16.82
N ILE A 496 -29.97 -0.80 -16.44
CA ILE A 496 -31.08 0.10 -16.09
C ILE A 496 -30.66 1.02 -14.94
N ARG A 497 -29.99 0.48 -13.92
CA ARG A 497 -29.47 1.29 -12.80
C ARG A 497 -28.40 2.28 -13.27
N CYS A 498 -27.45 1.83 -14.09
CA CYS A 498 -26.40 2.72 -14.63
C CYS A 498 -26.96 3.80 -15.56
N ALA A 499 -28.00 3.50 -16.34
CA ALA A 499 -28.66 4.46 -17.22
C ALA A 499 -29.47 5.51 -16.44
N ARG A 500 -30.04 5.14 -15.28
CA ARG A 500 -30.71 6.07 -14.36
C ARG A 500 -29.71 7.02 -13.68
N ASP A 501 -28.62 6.47 -13.15
CA ASP A 501 -27.67 7.25 -12.36
C ASP A 501 -26.66 8.02 -13.23
N HIS A 502 -26.28 7.45 -14.38
CA HIS A 502 -25.22 7.93 -15.28
C HIS A 502 -25.65 7.84 -16.76
N PRO A 503 -26.68 8.60 -17.19
CA PRO A 503 -27.26 8.47 -18.53
C PRO A 503 -26.25 8.74 -19.65
N HIS A 504 -25.42 9.79 -19.51
CA HIS A 504 -24.43 10.17 -20.52
C HIS A 504 -23.32 9.12 -20.72
N HIS A 505 -23.04 8.30 -19.70
CA HIS A 505 -22.04 7.23 -19.78
C HIS A 505 -22.64 5.90 -20.26
N THR A 506 -23.94 5.68 -20.05
CA THR A 506 -24.57 4.37 -20.29
C THR A 506 -25.38 4.32 -21.59
N LEU A 507 -26.18 5.34 -21.87
CA LEU A 507 -27.05 5.37 -23.05
C LEU A 507 -26.31 5.24 -24.40
N PRO A 508 -25.10 5.81 -24.59
CA PRO A 508 -24.36 5.63 -25.85
C PRO A 508 -24.10 4.15 -26.18
N PHE A 509 -23.76 3.33 -25.17
CA PHE A 509 -23.53 1.90 -25.38
C PHE A 509 -24.83 1.16 -25.68
N VAL A 510 -25.92 1.50 -24.98
CA VAL A 510 -27.24 0.91 -25.23
C VAL A 510 -27.74 1.24 -26.64
N PHE A 511 -27.61 2.48 -27.10
CA PHE A 511 -27.98 2.88 -28.45
C PHE A 511 -27.09 2.24 -29.52
N ALA A 512 -25.78 2.11 -29.25
CA ALA A 512 -24.88 1.40 -30.15
C ALA A 512 -25.35 -0.05 -30.34
N GLN A 513 -25.73 -0.74 -29.27
CA GLN A 513 -26.25 -2.10 -29.35
C GLN A 513 -27.61 -2.17 -30.06
N LEU A 514 -28.52 -1.24 -29.79
CA LEU A 514 -29.84 -1.16 -30.44
C LEU A 514 -29.72 -0.95 -31.96
N HIS A 515 -28.71 -0.22 -32.41
CA HIS A 515 -28.51 0.11 -33.83
C HIS A 515 -27.48 -0.78 -34.53
N ALA A 516 -26.81 -1.69 -33.81
CA ALA A 516 -25.79 -2.58 -34.38
C ALA A 516 -26.30 -3.50 -35.50
N PHE A 517 -27.60 -3.84 -35.49
CA PHE A 517 -28.21 -4.80 -36.43
C PHE A 517 -29.28 -4.18 -37.34
N LYS A 518 -29.35 -2.84 -37.43
CA LYS A 518 -30.37 -2.14 -38.24
C LYS A 518 -30.26 -2.39 -39.75
N ASP A 519 -29.13 -2.91 -40.23
CA ASP A 519 -28.88 -3.18 -41.64
C ASP A 519 -29.20 -4.65 -42.05
N GLN A 520 -29.67 -5.50 -41.12
CA GLN A 520 -30.03 -6.89 -41.39
C GLN A 520 -31.54 -7.05 -41.70
N PRO A 521 -31.93 -7.81 -42.74
CA PRO A 521 -33.33 -7.95 -43.16
C PRO A 521 -34.19 -8.65 -42.10
N ASP A 522 -35.46 -8.22 -42.02
CA ASP A 522 -36.44 -8.34 -40.92
C ASP A 522 -36.84 -9.73 -40.35
N HIS A 523 -36.02 -10.78 -40.45
CA HIS A 523 -36.41 -12.14 -40.04
C HIS A 523 -35.86 -12.67 -38.70
N GLU A 524 -35.18 -11.87 -37.88
CA GLU A 524 -34.76 -12.28 -36.51
C GLU A 524 -35.15 -11.27 -35.41
N TYR A 525 -36.25 -10.52 -35.60
CA TYR A 525 -36.74 -9.57 -34.60
C TYR A 525 -37.56 -10.24 -33.49
N VAL A 526 -36.89 -10.91 -32.54
CA VAL A 526 -37.49 -11.24 -31.24
C VAL A 526 -36.64 -10.78 -30.04
N PHE A 527 -35.36 -10.44 -30.23
CA PHE A 527 -34.41 -10.42 -29.10
C PHE A 527 -34.22 -9.12 -28.31
N PHE A 528 -34.82 -7.99 -28.68
CA PHE A 528 -34.61 -6.73 -27.94
C PHE A 528 -35.91 -5.93 -27.76
N LYS A 529 -36.72 -6.34 -26.78
CA LYS A 529 -37.57 -5.41 -26.04
C LYS A 529 -36.86 -5.09 -24.73
N LEU A 530 -36.22 -3.91 -24.68
CA LEU A 530 -35.64 -3.33 -23.47
C LEU A 530 -36.72 -2.89 -22.47
#